data_AF-A0A544XPY3-F1
#
_entry.id   AF-A0A544XPY3-F1
#
_cell.length_a   1.000
_cell.length_b   1.000
_cell.length_c   1.000
_cell.angle_alpha   90.00
_cell.angle_beta   90.00
_cell.angle_gamma   90.00
#
_symmetry.space_group_name_H-M   'P 1'
#
loop_
_entity.id
_entity.type
_entity.pdbx_description
1 polymer ?
#
loop_
_entity_poly.entity_id
_entity_poly.type
_entity_poly.pdbx_seq_one_letter_code
_entity_poly.pdbx_strand_id
1 'polypeptide(L)'
;YNQKIGSGTFVFGYPSGSHPDGNYAFSGKTLKWSYGKTFKAAAPSMKAEELIGIKSSFTGEGAIGSSWLYRYSSTKRLGYLNGVTIAVSDTDGNKRIDTSVSPYFDGETLDVYKTAAKNWSGKIV
;
A
#
# COMPACT_ATOMS: atom_id res chain seq x y z
N TYR A 1 13.62 -1.66 -2.04
CA TYR A 1 13.52 -0.91 -3.30
C TYR A 1 13.92 -1.81 -4.47
N ASN A 2 13.58 -1.44 -5.71
CA ASN A 2 13.88 -2.14 -6.97
C ASN A 2 13.53 -3.64 -7.00
N GLN A 3 12.46 -4.05 -6.30
CA GLN A 3 12.01 -5.44 -6.33
C GLN A 3 11.18 -5.72 -7.59
N LYS A 4 11.27 -6.95 -8.10
CA LYS A 4 10.55 -7.39 -9.29
C LYS A 4 9.02 -7.28 -9.11
N ILE A 5 8.34 -6.63 -10.05
CA ILE A 5 6.87 -6.62 -10.14
C ILE A 5 6.36 -8.04 -10.45
N GLY A 6 5.24 -8.45 -9.85
CA GLY A 6 4.72 -9.82 -9.92
C GLY A 6 5.13 -10.69 -8.73
N SER A 7 5.89 -10.13 -7.79
CA SER A 7 6.28 -10.81 -6.55
C SER A 7 5.15 -10.83 -5.54
N GLY A 8 5.08 -11.90 -4.75
CA GLY A 8 4.17 -12.00 -3.61
C GLY A 8 4.53 -11.00 -2.52
N THR A 9 3.56 -10.22 -2.09
CA THR A 9 3.73 -9.12 -1.11
C THR A 9 2.54 -9.10 -0.17
N PHE A 10 2.79 -8.86 1.11
CA PHE A 10 1.73 -8.58 2.09
C PHE A 10 1.51 -7.08 2.20
N VAL A 11 0.24 -6.66 2.32
CA VAL A 11 -0.11 -5.30 2.73
C VAL A 11 -0.67 -5.36 4.13
N PHE A 12 -0.20 -4.50 5.03
CA PHE A 12 -0.69 -4.40 6.41
C PHE A 12 -1.15 -2.98 6.71
N GLY A 13 -2.36 -2.81 7.25
CA GLY A 13 -2.97 -1.50 7.47
C GLY A 13 -4.22 -1.50 8.34
N TYR A 14 -4.79 -0.32 8.54
CA TYR A 14 -5.96 -0.07 9.38
C TYR A 14 -7.09 0.63 8.60
N PRO A 15 -7.63 0.02 7.54
CA PRO A 15 -8.76 0.60 6.79
C PRO A 15 -9.93 0.91 7.73
N SER A 16 -10.59 2.05 7.53
CA SER A 16 -11.69 2.54 8.36
C SER A 16 -12.86 3.13 7.56
N GLY A 17 -12.65 3.48 6.29
CA GLY A 17 -13.69 4.08 5.46
C GLY A 17 -14.69 3.06 4.91
N SER A 18 -15.70 3.56 4.20
CA SER A 18 -16.62 2.74 3.42
C SER A 18 -16.08 2.41 2.03
N HIS A 19 -16.63 1.35 1.43
CA HIS A 19 -16.64 1.23 -0.02
C HIS A 19 -17.56 2.28 -0.67
N PRO A 20 -17.43 2.54 -1.98
CA PRO A 20 -18.31 3.45 -2.72
C PRO A 20 -19.81 3.06 -2.67
N ASP A 21 -20.15 1.81 -2.40
CA ASP A 21 -21.52 1.34 -2.14
C ASP A 21 -22.06 1.71 -0.74
N GLY A 22 -21.26 2.35 0.11
CA GLY A 22 -21.59 2.72 1.49
C GLY A 22 -21.33 1.64 2.53
N ASN A 23 -20.81 0.46 2.14
CA ASN A 23 -20.52 -0.63 3.05
C ASN A 23 -19.25 -0.35 3.89
N TYR A 24 -19.40 -0.38 5.22
CA TYR A 24 -18.29 -0.27 6.18
C TYR A 24 -17.79 -1.66 6.60
N ALA A 25 -16.93 -2.26 5.77
CA ALA A 25 -16.33 -3.56 6.06
C ALA A 25 -15.23 -3.50 7.15
N PHE A 26 -14.67 -2.32 7.42
CA PHE A 26 -13.55 -2.12 8.33
C PHE A 26 -13.80 -0.98 9.31
N SER A 27 -13.16 -1.07 10.49
CA SER A 27 -13.37 -0.12 11.60
C SER A 27 -12.14 0.72 11.95
N GLY A 28 -10.98 0.46 11.33
CA GLY A 28 -9.70 1.10 11.69
C GLY A 28 -9.11 0.69 13.04
N LYS A 29 -9.83 -0.09 13.86
CA LYS A 29 -9.40 -0.43 15.24
C LYS A 29 -8.46 -1.63 15.32
N THR A 30 -8.41 -2.45 14.28
CA THR A 30 -7.61 -3.68 14.25
C THR A 30 -6.80 -3.76 12.97
N LEU A 31 -5.59 -4.29 13.07
CA LEU A 31 -4.73 -4.50 11.92
C LEU A 31 -5.41 -5.48 10.95
N LYS A 32 -5.42 -5.12 9.68
CA LYS A 32 -5.85 -5.98 8.58
C LYS A 32 -4.67 -6.25 7.66
N TRP A 33 -4.82 -7.27 6.83
CA TRP A 33 -3.84 -7.60 5.81
C TRP A 33 -4.49 -8.03 4.51
N SER A 34 -3.78 -7.82 3.40
CA SER A 34 -4.03 -8.47 2.12
C SER A 34 -2.74 -9.13 1.62
N TYR A 35 -2.87 -10.09 0.70
CA TYR A 35 -1.73 -10.77 0.10
C TYR A 35 -2.02 -11.03 -1.37
N GLY A 36 -1.03 -10.81 -2.22
CA GLY A 36 -1.15 -11.01 -3.65
C GLY A 36 0.14 -10.74 -4.39
N LYS A 37 0.11 -10.95 -5.71
CA LYS A 37 1.19 -10.54 -6.59
C LYS A 37 1.01 -9.08 -6.98
N THR A 38 2.09 -8.32 -6.96
CA THR A 38 2.07 -6.94 -7.47
C THR A 38 1.90 -6.93 -9.00
N PHE A 39 1.28 -5.88 -9.54
CA PHE A 39 1.13 -5.67 -10.98
C PHE A 39 1.40 -4.20 -11.33
N LYS A 40 1.65 -3.91 -12.61
CA LYS A 40 1.84 -2.52 -13.07
C LYS A 40 0.52 -1.77 -12.98
N ALA A 41 0.53 -0.58 -12.41
CA ALA A 41 -0.59 0.33 -12.38
C ALA A 41 -0.16 1.69 -12.93
N ALA A 42 -1.12 2.50 -13.39
CA ALA A 42 -0.86 3.86 -13.82
C ALA A 42 -2.13 4.71 -13.67
N ALA A 43 -1.95 6.00 -13.42
CA ALA A 43 -3.00 7.01 -13.49
C ALA A 43 -2.52 8.17 -14.40
N PRO A 44 -2.65 8.02 -15.73
CA PRO A 44 -2.11 9.00 -16.69
C PRO A 44 -2.70 10.40 -16.54
N SER A 45 -3.97 10.51 -16.14
CA SER A 45 -4.64 11.79 -15.86
C SER A 45 -3.97 12.58 -14.72
N MET A 46 -3.22 11.89 -13.86
CA MET A 46 -2.49 12.47 -12.73
C MET A 46 -0.97 12.49 -12.94
N LYS A 47 -0.49 12.13 -14.14
CA LYS A 47 0.95 11.96 -14.43
C LYS A 47 1.65 11.02 -13.45
N ALA A 48 1.00 9.89 -13.16
CA ALA A 48 1.53 8.86 -12.26
C ALA A 48 1.66 7.53 -13.01
N GLU A 49 2.76 7.37 -13.74
CA GLU A 49 3.02 6.26 -14.66
C GLU A 49 3.76 5.09 -14.01
N GLU A 50 4.49 5.33 -12.91
CA GLU A 50 5.33 4.33 -12.24
C GLU A 50 4.69 3.77 -10.96
N LEU A 51 3.40 3.44 -11.05
CA LEU A 51 2.67 2.85 -9.94
C LEU A 51 2.71 1.31 -9.99
N ILE A 52 2.52 0.71 -8.82
CA ILE A 52 2.24 -0.71 -8.68
C ILE A 52 0.93 -0.91 -7.92
N GLY A 53 0.16 -1.90 -8.37
CA GLY A 53 -1.07 -2.32 -7.73
C GLY A 53 -0.93 -3.68 -7.05
N ILE A 54 -1.81 -3.94 -6.10
CA ILE A 54 -2.05 -5.26 -5.52
C ILE A 54 -3.54 -5.41 -5.20
N LYS A 55 -4.08 -6.61 -5.40
CA LYS A 55 -5.47 -6.91 -5.02
C LYS A 55 -5.64 -6.75 -3.51
N SER A 56 -6.59 -5.92 -3.10
CA SER A 56 -6.87 -5.60 -1.71
C SER A 56 -8.24 -4.95 -1.59
N SER A 57 -9.06 -5.39 -0.64
CA SER A 57 -10.34 -4.75 -0.34
C SER A 57 -10.23 -3.54 0.59
N PHE A 58 -9.03 -3.12 0.97
CA PHE A 58 -8.83 -2.01 1.91
C PHE A 58 -9.50 -0.73 1.40
N THR A 59 -10.31 -0.11 2.26
CA THR A 59 -10.96 1.17 1.98
C THR A 59 -9.97 2.32 2.12
N GLY A 60 -10.18 3.44 1.40
CA GLY A 60 -9.18 4.51 1.31
C GLY A 60 -8.84 5.13 2.67
N GLU A 61 -9.86 5.58 3.40
CA GLU A 61 -9.67 6.12 4.74
C GLU A 61 -9.06 5.07 5.69
N GLY A 62 -8.05 5.47 6.45
CA GLY A 62 -7.30 4.61 7.36
C GLY A 62 -6.29 3.65 6.69
N ALA A 63 -6.45 3.33 5.40
CA ALA A 63 -5.51 2.47 4.69
C ALA A 63 -4.35 3.22 4.02
N ILE A 64 -4.48 4.51 3.74
CA ILE A 64 -3.34 5.29 3.21
C ILE A 64 -2.21 5.26 4.25
N GLY A 65 -1.00 4.92 3.82
CA GLY A 65 0.13 4.63 4.70
C GLY A 65 0.32 3.15 5.05
N SER A 66 -0.56 2.25 4.60
CA SER A 66 -0.40 0.80 4.81
C SER A 66 0.94 0.30 4.27
N SER A 67 1.61 -0.54 5.04
CA SER A 67 2.95 -1.05 4.72
C SER A 67 2.89 -2.26 3.78
N TRP A 68 3.72 -2.26 2.72
CA TRP A 68 3.81 -3.39 1.79
C TRP A 68 5.12 -4.14 2.03
N LEU A 69 5.02 -5.35 2.57
CA LEU A 69 6.17 -6.15 3.01
C LEU A 69 6.46 -7.29 2.02
N TYR A 70 7.59 -7.16 1.33
CA TYR A 70 8.17 -8.20 0.49
C TYR A 70 8.92 -9.23 1.35
N ARG A 71 8.84 -10.53 0.99
CA ARG A 71 9.42 -11.66 1.75
C ARG A 71 9.04 -11.64 3.23
N TYR A 72 7.81 -11.24 3.52
CA TYR A 72 7.30 -11.28 4.88
C TYR A 72 7.26 -12.73 5.41
N SER A 73 7.79 -12.93 6.61
CA SER A 73 7.69 -14.18 7.35
C SER A 73 6.68 -14.01 8.48
N SER A 74 5.56 -14.73 8.44
CA SER A 74 4.55 -14.70 9.50
C SER A 74 5.08 -15.20 10.85
N THR A 75 6.04 -16.14 10.84
CA THR A 75 6.69 -16.65 12.06
C THR A 75 7.54 -15.57 12.74
N LYS A 76 8.36 -14.85 11.96
CA LYS A 76 9.25 -13.80 12.50
C LYS A 76 8.55 -12.44 12.63
N ARG A 77 7.41 -12.27 11.95
CA ARG A 77 6.71 -11.00 11.76
C ARG A 77 7.58 -9.90 11.16
N LEU A 78 8.48 -10.29 10.25
CA LEU A 78 9.44 -9.41 9.60
C LEU A 78 9.40 -9.57 8.08
N GLY A 79 9.62 -8.47 7.37
CA GLY A 79 9.75 -8.41 5.93
C GLY A 79 10.42 -7.11 5.51
N TYR A 80 10.69 -6.96 4.22
CA TYR A 80 11.28 -5.76 3.66
C TYR A 80 10.18 -4.81 3.18
N LEU A 81 10.14 -3.60 3.73
CA LEU A 81 9.24 -2.56 3.23
C LEU A 81 9.60 -2.22 1.78
N ASN A 82 8.65 -2.44 0.87
CA ASN A 82 8.85 -2.21 -0.56
C ASN A 82 7.59 -1.62 -1.22
N GLY A 83 6.91 -0.76 -0.48
CA GLY A 83 5.74 -0.04 -0.93
C GLY A 83 4.96 0.50 0.27
N VAL A 84 4.13 1.49 -0.03
CA VAL A 84 3.15 2.08 0.87
C VAL A 84 1.86 2.36 0.09
N THR A 85 0.69 2.10 0.66
CA THR A 85 -0.57 2.46 0.01
C THR A 85 -0.70 3.98 -0.04
N ILE A 86 -0.79 4.55 -1.25
CA ILE A 86 -1.04 5.99 -1.47
C ILE A 86 -2.43 6.26 -2.03
N ALA A 87 -3.06 5.25 -2.63
CA ALA A 87 -4.39 5.32 -3.20
C ALA A 87 -5.03 3.92 -3.23
N VAL A 88 -6.33 3.91 -3.47
CA VAL A 88 -7.12 2.68 -3.67
C VAL A 88 -8.00 2.86 -4.90
N SER A 89 -8.42 1.75 -5.52
CA SER A 89 -9.27 1.76 -6.70
C SER A 89 -10.29 0.64 -6.65
N ASP A 90 -11.44 0.91 -7.25
CA ASP A 90 -12.35 -0.10 -7.79
C ASP A 90 -11.97 -0.26 -9.27
N THR A 91 -11.55 -1.45 -9.69
CA THR A 91 -11.05 -1.70 -11.04
C THR A 91 -12.05 -2.42 -11.93
N ASP A 92 -13.11 -2.98 -11.37
CA ASP A 92 -14.17 -3.69 -12.10
C ASP A 92 -15.51 -2.91 -12.15
N GLY A 93 -15.60 -1.79 -11.45
CA GLY A 93 -16.74 -0.87 -11.49
C GLY A 93 -17.93 -1.33 -10.66
N ASN A 94 -17.75 -2.32 -9.77
CA ASN A 94 -18.84 -2.87 -8.95
C ASN A 94 -19.13 -2.06 -7.67
N LYS A 95 -18.50 -0.89 -7.51
CA LYS A 95 -18.55 0.00 -6.33
C LYS A 95 -17.91 -0.59 -5.09
N ARG A 96 -17.04 -1.60 -5.24
CA ARG A 96 -16.21 -2.14 -4.17
C ARG A 96 -14.74 -2.01 -4.56
N ILE A 97 -14.01 -1.33 -3.69
CA ILE A 97 -12.56 -1.21 -3.79
C ILE A 97 -11.95 -2.62 -3.79
N ASP A 98 -11.09 -2.88 -4.77
CA ASP A 98 -10.46 -4.18 -5.02
C ASP A 98 -8.94 -4.09 -5.17
N THR A 99 -8.39 -2.87 -5.15
CA THR A 99 -6.98 -2.59 -5.43
C THR A 99 -6.43 -1.55 -4.48
N SER A 100 -5.28 -1.86 -3.87
CA SER A 100 -4.39 -0.86 -3.25
C SER A 100 -3.27 -0.51 -4.22
N VAL A 101 -2.87 0.77 -4.21
CA VAL A 101 -1.87 1.32 -5.13
C VAL A 101 -0.71 1.93 -4.35
N SER A 102 0.51 1.71 -4.85
CA SER A 102 1.76 2.21 -4.28
C SER A 102 2.64 2.82 -5.38
N PRO A 103 3.46 3.84 -5.11
CA PRO A 103 4.57 4.16 -5.99
C PRO A 103 5.55 2.97 -6.03
N TYR A 104 6.22 2.78 -7.16
CA TYR A 104 7.32 1.83 -7.21
C TYR A 104 8.49 2.36 -6.38
N PHE A 105 8.91 1.61 -5.35
CA PHE A 105 10.06 2.01 -4.54
C PHE A 105 11.34 1.78 -5.33
N ASP A 106 11.88 2.85 -5.86
CA ASP A 106 12.99 2.90 -6.80
C ASP A 106 14.24 3.57 -6.19
N GLY A 107 15.16 4.05 -7.04
CA GLY A 107 16.34 4.79 -6.60
C GLY A 107 16.00 6.18 -6.03
N GLU A 108 15.06 6.91 -6.64
CA GLU A 108 14.67 8.23 -6.17
C GLU A 108 14.00 8.15 -4.80
N THR A 109 13.10 7.18 -4.61
CA THR A 109 12.47 6.92 -3.32
C THR A 109 13.50 6.62 -2.23
N LEU A 110 14.55 5.87 -2.57
CA LEU A 110 15.64 5.55 -1.63
C LEU A 110 16.39 6.81 -1.20
N ASP A 111 16.64 7.75 -2.11
CA ASP A 111 17.37 8.97 -1.79
C ASP A 111 16.54 9.95 -0.96
N VAL A 112 15.23 10.04 -1.20
CA VAL A 112 14.29 10.71 -0.29
C VAL A 112 14.33 10.07 1.09
N TYR A 113 14.25 8.74 1.18
CA TYR A 113 14.31 8.02 2.45
C TYR A 113 15.62 8.31 3.21
N LYS A 114 16.78 8.22 2.55
CA LYS A 114 18.08 8.50 3.19
C LYS A 114 18.17 9.94 3.71
N THR A 115 17.58 10.88 2.98
CA THR A 115 17.55 12.29 3.39
C THR A 115 16.65 12.46 4.61
N ALA A 116 15.44 11.91 4.57
CA ALA A 116 14.50 11.95 5.70
C ALA A 116 15.07 11.25 6.94
N ALA A 117 15.71 10.09 6.79
CA ALA A 117 16.29 9.32 7.90
C ALA A 117 17.41 10.05 8.66
N LYS A 118 18.07 11.02 8.01
CA LYS A 118 19.09 11.89 8.65
C LYS A 118 18.47 13.07 9.42
N ASN A 119 17.21 13.38 9.19
CA ASN A 119 16.51 14.50 9.79
C ASN A 119 15.52 13.98 10.85
N TRP A 120 15.84 14.21 12.12
CA TRP A 120 14.99 13.74 13.22
C TRP A 120 13.65 14.49 13.23
N SER A 121 12.55 13.75 13.03
CA SER A 121 11.18 14.29 13.02
C SER A 121 10.49 14.24 14.40
N GLY A 122 11.25 14.11 15.49
CA GLY A 122 10.70 13.94 16.84
C GLY A 122 10.41 12.48 17.21
N LYS A 123 9.68 12.28 18.31
CA LYS A 123 9.26 10.97 18.82
C LYS A 123 7.74 10.93 18.94
N ILE A 124 7.16 9.76 18.73
CA ILE A 124 5.73 9.53 19.05
C ILE A 124 5.64 9.39 20.58
N VAL A 125 4.81 10.21 21.23
CA VAL A 125 4.52 10.19 22.68
C VAL A 125 3.10 9.72 22.94
#